data_AF-A0A7S0GHF7-F1
#
_entry.id   AF-A0A7S0GHF7-F1
#
_cell.length_a   1.000
_cell.length_b   1.000
_cell.length_c   1.000
_cell.angle_alpha   90.00
_cell.angle_beta   90.00
_cell.angle_gamma   90.00
#
_symmetry.space_group_name_H-M   'P 1'
#
loop_
_entity.id
_entity.type
_entity.pdbx_description
1 polymer ?
#
loop_
_entity_poly.entity_id
_entity_poly.type
_entity_poly.pdbx_seq_one_letter_code
_entity_poly.pdbx_strand_id
1 'polypeptide(L)'
;VTGNTALHTLVQFNKDPSIVLLQALHSANPSMITEKNNWTSKITHQTPVHISAERCSYATNQYFVNVTNSNEKSVEIFTSRDVMGNTPLHLACGISQADPRVVAVIASALDNS
;
A
#
# COMPACT_ATOMS: atom_id res chain seq x y z
N VAL A 1 4.45 11.19 -15.28
CA VAL A 1 4.84 11.26 -13.85
C VAL A 1 3.59 11.63 -13.07
N THR A 2 2.87 10.66 -12.54
CA THR A 2 1.69 10.94 -11.70
C THR A 2 2.20 11.25 -10.29
N GLY A 3 1.88 12.45 -9.80
CA GLY A 3 2.37 12.97 -8.53
C GLY A 3 1.60 12.40 -7.34
N ASN A 4 2.16 12.60 -6.14
CA ASN A 4 1.61 12.10 -4.87
C ASN A 4 0.09 12.27 -4.78
N THR A 5 -0.64 11.15 -4.73
CA THR A 5 -2.09 11.17 -4.54
C THR A 5 -2.44 11.49 -3.10
N ALA A 6 -3.66 11.98 -2.85
CA ALA A 6 -4.15 12.22 -1.49
C ALA A 6 -4.07 10.96 -0.61
N LEU A 7 -4.18 9.77 -1.21
CA LEU A 7 -4.06 8.51 -0.50
C LEU A 7 -2.63 8.24 0.01
N HIS A 8 -1.59 8.57 -0.78
CA HIS A 8 -0.20 8.49 -0.31
C HIS A 8 0.01 9.37 0.94
N THR A 9 -0.47 10.61 0.90
CA THR A 9 -0.36 11.54 2.02
C THR A 9 -1.12 11.03 3.25
N LEU A 10 -2.34 10.50 3.06
CA LEU A 10 -3.15 9.96 4.15
C LEU A 10 -2.43 8.81 4.86
N VAL A 11 -1.95 7.81 4.12
CA VAL A 11 -1.27 6.64 4.74
C VAL A 11 0.11 7.00 5.29
N GLN A 12 0.79 8.00 4.73
CA GLN A 12 2.10 8.47 5.19
C GLN A 12 2.03 9.13 6.57
N PHE A 13 1.09 10.07 6.73
CA PHE A 13 1.04 10.91 7.92
C PHE A 13 0.03 10.41 8.96
N ASN A 14 -0.88 9.50 8.58
CA ASN A 14 -1.79 8.84 9.50
C ASN A 14 -1.46 7.35 9.59
N LYS A 15 -1.02 6.88 10.77
CA LYS A 15 -0.69 5.45 10.99
C LYS A 15 -1.93 4.55 10.95
N ASP A 16 -3.08 5.09 11.34
CA ASP A 16 -4.35 4.36 11.37
C ASP A 16 -5.48 5.26 10.83
N PRO A 17 -5.48 5.52 9.51
CA PRO A 17 -6.52 6.33 8.90
C PRO A 17 -7.86 5.60 9.01
N SER A 18 -8.90 6.35 9.40
CA SER A 18 -10.26 5.82 9.41
C SER A 18 -10.62 5.21 8.06
N ILE A 19 -11.21 4.01 8.08
CA ILE A 19 -11.67 3.32 6.86
C ILE A 19 -12.58 4.21 6.02
N VAL A 20 -13.39 5.07 6.64
CA VAL A 20 -14.25 6.05 5.95
C VAL A 20 -13.44 7.00 5.04
N LEU A 21 -12.26 7.45 5.48
CA LEU A 21 -11.39 8.31 4.67
C LEU A 21 -10.74 7.53 3.54
N LEU A 22 -10.26 6.31 3.81
CA LEU A 22 -9.71 5.42 2.78
C LEU A 22 -10.76 5.14 1.69
N GLN A 23 -12.00 4.83 2.09
CA GLN A 23 -13.13 4.60 1.19
C GLN A 23 -13.51 5.84 0.40
N ALA A 24 -13.59 7.01 1.04
CA ALA A 24 -13.95 8.25 0.36
C ALA A 24 -12.92 8.60 -0.73
N LEU A 25 -11.62 8.50 -0.42
CA LEU A 25 -10.57 8.76 -1.40
C LEU A 25 -10.56 7.71 -2.51
N HIS A 26 -10.62 6.43 -2.15
CA HIS A 26 -10.62 5.33 -3.13
C HIS A 26 -11.83 5.40 -4.06
N SER A 27 -13.02 5.72 -3.54
CA SER A 27 -14.25 5.85 -4.35
C SER A 27 -14.19 7.06 -5.28
N ALA A 28 -13.54 8.15 -4.85
CA ALA A 28 -13.39 9.35 -5.67
C ALA A 28 -12.41 9.13 -6.84
N ASN A 29 -11.37 8.33 -6.66
CA ASN A 29 -10.50 7.92 -7.75
C ASN A 29 -9.88 6.52 -7.48
N PRO A 30 -10.46 5.44 -8.03
CA PRO A 30 -10.00 4.08 -7.77
C PRO A 30 -8.57 3.79 -8.21
N SER A 31 -8.04 4.47 -9.24
CA SER A 31 -6.68 4.20 -9.73
C SER A 31 -5.60 4.61 -8.74
N MET A 32 -5.93 5.45 -7.74
CA MET A 32 -4.96 6.00 -6.79
C MET A 32 -4.21 4.94 -5.96
N ILE A 33 -4.76 3.73 -5.84
CA ILE A 33 -4.15 2.59 -5.14
C ILE A 33 -2.98 1.98 -5.94
N THR A 34 -3.01 2.11 -7.27
CA THR A 34 -1.95 1.65 -8.19
C THR A 34 -0.92 2.73 -8.50
N GLU A 35 -1.27 4.00 -8.27
CA GLU A 35 -0.38 5.13 -8.57
C GLU A 35 0.89 5.06 -7.74
N LYS A 36 2.01 5.44 -8.36
CA LYS A 36 3.30 5.55 -7.70
C LYS A 36 3.56 7.00 -7.33
N ASN A 37 4.05 7.24 -6.13
CA ASN A 37 4.45 8.56 -5.69
C ASN A 37 5.71 9.07 -6.42
N ASN A 38 5.96 10.38 -6.30
CA ASN A 38 7.13 11.05 -6.87
C ASN A 38 7.81 11.96 -5.84
N TRP A 39 7.76 11.60 -4.55
CA TRP A 39 8.48 12.32 -3.50
C TRP A 39 9.95 12.52 -3.86
N THR A 40 10.57 13.57 -3.33
CA THR A 40 11.99 13.86 -3.55
C THR A 40 12.92 13.11 -2.59
N SER A 41 12.37 12.19 -1.79
CA SER A 41 13.12 11.36 -0.85
C SER A 41 13.96 10.31 -1.57
N LYS A 42 14.88 9.68 -0.84
CA LYS A 42 15.69 8.54 -1.34
C LYS A 42 14.82 7.35 -1.78
N ILE A 43 13.59 7.26 -1.26
CA ILE A 43 12.61 6.23 -1.58
C ILE A 43 11.43 6.90 -2.28
N THR A 44 11.23 6.54 -3.55
CA THR A 44 10.20 7.07 -4.46
C THR A 44 9.58 5.91 -5.22
N HIS A 45 8.59 6.21 -6.07
CA HIS A 45 7.89 5.20 -6.86
C HIS A 45 7.14 4.16 -6.01
N GLN A 46 6.79 4.53 -4.77
CA GLN A 46 6.00 3.72 -3.86
C GLN A 46 4.52 3.88 -4.19
N THR A 47 3.77 2.79 -4.16
CA THR A 47 2.29 2.83 -4.10
C THR A 47 1.83 3.11 -2.67
N PRO A 48 0.54 3.45 -2.42
CA PRO A 48 0.03 3.59 -1.06
C PRO A 48 0.21 2.32 -0.22
N VAL A 49 0.21 1.13 -0.86
CA VAL A 49 0.42 -0.16 -0.20
C VAL A 49 1.85 -0.32 0.33
N HIS A 50 2.85 0.21 -0.38
CA HIS A 50 4.23 0.24 0.12
C HIS A 50 4.32 0.99 1.45
N ILE A 51 3.69 2.17 1.51
CA ILE A 51 3.71 3.02 2.69
C ILE A 51 2.93 2.36 3.84
N SER A 52 1.76 1.79 3.58
CA SER A 52 1.00 1.11 4.64
C SER A 52 1.70 -0.14 5.18
N ALA A 53 2.42 -0.86 4.33
CA ALA A 53 3.22 -2.03 4.69
C ALA A 53 4.38 -1.63 5.62
N GLU A 54 5.16 -0.61 5.24
CA GLU A 54 6.26 -0.07 6.05
C GLU A 54 5.78 0.44 7.42
N ARG A 55 4.58 1.03 7.48
CA ARG A 55 4.03 1.61 8.71
C ARG A 55 3.32 0.61 9.63
N CYS A 56 3.26 -0.67 9.25
CA CYS A 56 2.57 -1.73 9.99
C CYS A 56 1.09 -1.44 10.27
N SER A 57 0.36 -0.82 9.34
CA SER A 57 -1.06 -0.54 9.53
C SER A 57 -1.92 -1.74 9.10
N TYR A 58 -2.24 -2.66 10.04
CA TYR A 58 -3.03 -3.85 9.72
C TYR A 58 -4.37 -3.53 9.06
N ALA A 59 -5.14 -2.60 9.63
CA ALA A 59 -6.45 -2.22 9.11
C ALA A 59 -6.38 -1.65 7.68
N THR A 60 -5.37 -0.81 7.41
CA THR A 60 -5.16 -0.22 6.08
C THR A 60 -4.75 -1.28 5.06
N ASN A 61 -3.83 -2.18 5.41
CA ASN A 61 -3.42 -3.26 4.51
C ASN A 61 -4.56 -4.24 4.25
N GLN A 62 -5.33 -4.60 5.28
CA GLN A 62 -6.53 -5.44 5.12
C GLN A 62 -7.56 -4.77 4.20
N TYR A 63 -7.77 -3.46 4.33
CA TYR A 63 -8.62 -2.71 3.42
C TYR A 63 -8.13 -2.80 1.98
N PHE A 64 -6.83 -2.59 1.73
CA PHE A 64 -6.26 -2.71 0.40
C PHE A 64 -6.41 -4.11 -0.20
N VAL A 65 -6.19 -5.16 0.58
CA VAL A 65 -6.45 -6.55 0.14
C VAL A 65 -7.91 -6.72 -0.23
N ASN A 66 -8.85 -6.28 0.62
CA ASN A 66 -10.28 -6.46 0.37
C ASN A 66 -10.77 -5.75 -0.90
N VAL A 67 -10.30 -4.53 -1.16
CA VAL A 67 -10.74 -3.77 -2.35
C VAL A 67 -10.04 -4.20 -3.64
N THR A 68 -8.92 -4.90 -3.53
CA THR A 68 -8.16 -5.39 -4.69
C THR A 68 -8.46 -6.84 -5.02
N ASN A 69 -8.81 -7.69 -4.05
CA ASN A 69 -9.17 -9.10 -4.25
C ASN A 69 -10.29 -9.32 -5.29
N SER A 70 -11.13 -8.31 -5.53
CA SER A 70 -12.18 -8.36 -6.55
C SER A 70 -11.70 -8.03 -7.98
N ASN A 71 -10.41 -7.70 -8.16
CA ASN A 71 -9.83 -7.22 -9.42
C ASN A 71 -8.55 -7.99 -9.77
N GLU A 72 -8.39 -8.35 -11.04
CA GLU A 72 -7.15 -8.98 -11.58
C GLU A 72 -5.87 -8.16 -11.31
N LYS A 73 -6.01 -6.87 -10.98
CA LYS A 73 -4.90 -5.97 -10.64
C LYS A 73 -4.39 -6.12 -9.20
N SER A 74 -4.95 -7.02 -8.38
CA SER A 74 -4.51 -7.22 -6.99
C SER A 74 -3.03 -7.59 -6.93
N VAL A 75 -2.64 -8.60 -7.70
CA VAL A 75 -1.27 -9.13 -7.74
C VAL A 75 -0.30 -8.05 -8.19
N GLU A 76 -0.67 -7.25 -9.19
CA GLU A 76 0.18 -6.18 -9.71
C GLU A 76 0.52 -5.14 -8.62
N ILE A 77 -0.44 -4.79 -7.76
CA ILE A 77 -0.23 -3.81 -6.69
C ILE A 77 0.73 -4.35 -5.62
N PHE A 78 0.57 -5.61 -5.21
CA PHE A 78 1.39 -6.25 -4.18
C PHE A 78 2.76 -6.73 -4.70
N THR A 79 2.94 -6.83 -6.01
CA THR A 79 4.22 -7.15 -6.67
C THR A 79 4.92 -5.93 -7.27
N SER A 80 4.26 -4.76 -7.28
CA SER A 80 4.82 -3.49 -7.72
C SER A 80 6.10 -3.18 -6.94
N ARG A 81 7.11 -2.69 -7.66
CA ARG A 81 8.42 -2.35 -7.10
C ARG A 81 8.63 -0.85 -7.00
N ASP A 82 9.15 -0.39 -5.86
CA ASP A 82 9.64 0.98 -5.66
C ASP A 82 10.94 1.25 -6.44
N VAL A 83 11.51 2.45 -6.26
CA VAL A 83 12.77 2.86 -6.91
C VAL A 83 13.99 2.01 -6.52
N MET A 84 13.93 1.34 -5.37
CA MET A 84 14.99 0.43 -4.88
C MET A 84 14.75 -1.03 -5.28
N GLY A 85 13.64 -1.32 -5.97
CA GLY A 85 13.25 -2.68 -6.34
C GLY A 85 12.47 -3.42 -5.25
N ASN A 86 12.13 -2.76 -4.14
CA ASN A 86 11.37 -3.36 -3.04
C ASN A 86 9.89 -3.44 -3.41
N THR A 87 9.26 -4.55 -3.05
CA THR A 87 7.79 -4.69 -3.03
C THR A 87 7.25 -4.26 -1.66
N PRO A 88 5.92 -4.08 -1.49
CA PRO A 88 5.34 -3.85 -0.18
C PRO A 88 5.75 -4.90 0.87
N LEU A 89 5.89 -6.17 0.46
CA LEU A 89 6.32 -7.25 1.35
C LEU A 89 7.78 -7.07 1.82
N HIS A 90 8.68 -6.59 0.95
CA HIS A 90 10.06 -6.27 1.37
C HIS A 90 10.05 -5.20 2.48
N LEU A 91 9.20 -4.18 2.35
CA LEU A 91 9.09 -3.11 3.34
C LEU A 91 8.46 -3.59 4.65
N ALA A 92 7.44 -4.46 4.59
CA ALA A 92 6.82 -5.06 5.78
C ALA A 92 7.80 -5.93 6.57
N CYS A 93 8.70 -6.64 5.89
CA CYS A 93 9.71 -7.51 6.52
C CYS A 93 10.99 -6.75 6.93
N GLY A 94 11.33 -5.65 6.26
CA GLY A 94 12.58 -4.91 6.46
C GLY A 94 12.64 -4.05 7.72
N ILE A 95 11.53 -3.93 8.45
CA ILE A 95 11.42 -3.14 9.67
C ILE A 95 11.69 -4.01 10.92
N SER A 96 12.41 -3.46 11.90
CA SER A 96 12.78 -4.18 13.12
C SER A 96 11.57 -4.62 13.98
N GLN A 97 10.39 -4.04 13.75
CA GLN A 97 9.14 -4.31 14.45
C GLN A 97 8.06 -4.78 13.46
N ALA A 98 8.42 -5.65 12.52
CA ALA A 98 7.48 -6.22 11.57
C ALA A 98 6.28 -6.85 12.31
N ASP A 99 5.06 -6.39 12.00
CA ASP A 99 3.84 -7.00 12.52
C ASP A 99 3.54 -8.26 11.68
N PRO A 100 3.57 -9.47 12.27
CA PRO A 100 3.33 -10.71 11.54
C PRO A 100 1.96 -10.73 10.85
N ARG A 101 0.97 -9.99 11.38
CA ARG A 101 -0.37 -9.89 10.77
C ARG A 101 -0.33 -9.08 9.49
N VAL A 102 0.52 -8.04 9.41
CA VAL A 102 0.70 -7.24 8.20
C VAL A 102 1.42 -8.06 7.13
N VAL A 103 2.46 -8.80 7.52
CA VAL A 103 3.16 -9.72 6.61
C VAL A 103 2.18 -10.77 6.08
N ALA A 104 1.39 -11.39 6.96
CA ALA A 104 0.42 -12.41 6.58
C ALA A 104 -0.67 -11.85 5.65
N VAL A 105 -1.21 -10.65 5.93
CA VAL A 105 -2.27 -10.08 5.08
C VAL A 105 -1.75 -9.75 3.68
N ILE A 106 -0.55 -9.17 3.59
CA ILE A 106 0.09 -8.86 2.30
C ILE A 106 0.44 -10.14 1.55
N ALA A 107 0.99 -11.15 2.23
CA ALA A 107 1.30 -12.45 1.62
C ALA A 107 0.04 -13.15 1.10
N SER A 108 -1.07 -13.11 1.85
CA SER A 108 -2.33 -13.72 1.44
C SER A 108 -2.88 -13.12 0.13
N ALA A 109 -2.57 -11.86 -0.16
CA ALA A 109 -2.97 -11.21 -1.40
C ALA A 109 -2.19 -11.71 -2.63
N LEU A 110 -1.05 -12.37 -2.42
CA LEU A 110 -0.26 -13.03 -3.47
C LEU A 110 -0.75 -14.47 -3.71
N ASP A 111 -1.21 -15.15 -2.66
CA ASP A 111 -1.67 -16.55 -2.72
C ASP A 111 -3.05 -16.71 -3.40
N ASN A 112 -3.85 -15.65 -3.47
CA ASN A 112 -5.18 -15.65 -4.11
C ASN A 112 -5.12 -15.40 -5.64
N SER A 113 -4.00 -15.75 -6.30
CA SER A 113 -3.78 -15.55 -7.74
C SER A 113 -3.94 -16.80 -8.59
#